data_AF-A0A498RH97-F1
#
_entry.id   AF-A0A498RH97-F1
#
_cell.length_a   1.000
_cell.length_b   1.000
_cell.length_c   1.000
_cell.angle_alpha   90.00
_cell.angle_beta   90.00
_cell.angle_gamma   90.00
#
_symmetry.space_group_name_H-M   'P 1'
#
loop_
_entity.id
_entity.type
_entity.pdbx_description
1 polymer ?
#
loop_
_entity_poly.entity_id
_entity_poly.type
_entity_poly.pdbx_seq_one_letter_code
_entity_poly.pdbx_strand_id
1 'polypeptide(L)' 'GAANIIFRGDPDVQAKTAKYIEEFATPYKAAERGFVDMVIEPKETRPRIIAALNMLATKRENRPAKKHGNIPL' A
#
# COMPACT_ATOMS: atom_id res chain seq x y z
N GLY A 1 4.80 -18.26 5.27
CA GLY A 1 4.04 -17.09 4.80
C GLY A 1 2.81 -16.88 5.67
N ALA A 2 2.07 -15.78 5.47
CA ALA A 2 0.92 -15.40 6.31
C ALA A 2 -0.11 -16.53 6.49
N ALA A 3 -0.50 -17.21 5.39
CA ALA A 3 -1.46 -18.31 5.43
C ALA A 3 -1.03 -19.50 6.31
N ASN A 4 0.27 -19.84 6.35
CA ASN A 4 0.78 -20.95 7.19
C ASN A 4 0.71 -20.65 8.69
N ILE A 5 0.72 -19.37 9.07
CA ILE A 5 0.58 -18.94 10.46
C ILE A 5 -0.91 -18.93 10.83
N ILE A 6 -1.76 -18.42 9.94
CA ILE A 6 -3.21 -18.27 10.17
C ILE A 6 -3.92 -19.64 10.19
N PHE A 7 -3.56 -20.56 9.28
CA PHE A 7 -4.20 -21.87 9.14
C PHE A 7 -3.36 -23.01 9.70
N ARG A 8 -2.60 -22.76 10.76
CA ARG A 8 -1.72 -23.78 11.34
C ARG A 8 -2.54 -24.94 11.92
N GLY A 9 -2.25 -26.17 11.47
CA GLY A 9 -2.91 -27.39 11.94
C GLY A 9 -4.22 -27.73 11.24
N ASP A 10 -4.59 -26.98 10.20
CA ASP A 10 -5.77 -27.25 9.39
C ASP A 10 -5.49 -28.43 8.41
N PRO A 11 -6.46 -29.32 8.14
CA PRO A 11 -6.28 -30.37 7.13
C PRO A 11 -6.31 -29.85 5.69
N ASP A 12 -6.93 -28.68 5.43
CA ASP A 12 -7.11 -28.11 4.08
C ASP A 12 -6.36 -26.78 3.89
N VAL A 13 -5.09 -26.75 4.31
CA VAL A 13 -4.24 -25.55 4.23
C VAL A 13 -4.08 -25.06 2.80
N GLN A 14 -4.04 -25.95 1.81
CA GLN A 14 -3.84 -25.56 0.41
C GLN A 14 -5.03 -24.76 -0.12
N ALA A 15 -6.27 -25.23 0.06
CA ALA A 15 -7.43 -24.50 -0.43
C ALA A 15 -7.62 -23.16 0.31
N LYS A 16 -7.38 -23.14 1.63
CA LYS A 16 -7.44 -21.90 2.43
C LYS A 16 -6.36 -20.90 2.05
N THR A 17 -5.17 -21.37 1.69
CA THR A 17 -4.10 -20.50 1.17
C THR A 17 -4.47 -19.88 -0.16
N ALA A 18 -5.05 -20.65 -1.09
CA ALA A 18 -5.51 -20.12 -2.38
C ALA A 18 -6.56 -19.02 -2.19
N LYS A 19 -7.55 -19.24 -1.33
CA LYS A 19 -8.56 -18.23 -0.97
C LYS A 19 -7.96 -16.99 -0.34
N TYR A 20 -7.00 -17.17 0.57
CA TYR A 20 -6.30 -16.06 1.20
C TYR A 20 -5.54 -15.20 0.17
N ILE A 21 -4.89 -15.83 -0.81
CA ILE A 21 -4.19 -15.11 -1.88
C ILE A 21 -5.20 -14.35 -2.73
N GLU A 22 -6.29 -14.99 -3.16
CA GLU A 22 -7.32 -14.34 -3.97
C GLU A 22 -7.93 -13.11 -3.26
N GLU A 23 -8.16 -13.20 -1.96
CA GLU A 23 -8.76 -12.10 -1.20
C GLU A 23 -7.77 -10.97 -0.89
N PHE A 24 -6.53 -11.31 -0.46
CA PHE A 24 -5.60 -10.33 0.10
C PHE A 24 -4.47 -9.91 -0.83
N ALA A 25 -4.11 -10.70 -1.84
CA ALA A 25 -3.06 -10.35 -2.82
C ALA A 25 -3.61 -9.43 -3.93
N THR A 26 -4.48 -8.49 -3.55
CA THR A 26 -5.09 -7.52 -4.44
C THR A 26 -4.94 -6.11 -3.84
N PRO A 27 -4.90 -5.06 -4.67
CA PRO A 27 -4.77 -3.69 -4.17
C PRO A 27 -6.04 -3.18 -3.46
N TYR A 28 -7.18 -3.87 -3.63
CA TYR A 28 -8.48 -3.37 -3.21
C TYR A 28 -8.66 -3.30 -1.69
N LYS A 29 -8.10 -4.25 -0.93
CA LYS A 29 -8.11 -4.18 0.54
C LYS A 29 -7.37 -2.97 1.10
N ALA A 30 -6.34 -2.48 0.40
CA ALA A 30 -5.63 -1.26 0.77
C ALA A 30 -6.41 0.01 0.37
N ALA A 31 -7.11 -0.04 -0.78
CA ALA A 31 -7.99 1.03 -1.23
C ALA A 31 -9.20 1.22 -0.30
N GLU A 32 -9.83 0.14 0.16
CA GLU A 32 -10.94 0.18 1.14
C GLU A 32 -10.56 0.91 2.43
N ARG A 33 -9.28 0.88 2.82
CA ARG A 33 -8.75 1.53 4.02
C ARG A 33 -8.21 2.93 3.77
N GLY A 34 -8.22 3.40 2.53
CA GLY A 34 -7.65 4.70 2.15
C GLY A 34 -6.12 4.76 2.22
N PHE A 35 -5.43 3.62 2.26
CA PHE A 35 -3.96 3.59 2.16
C PHE A 35 -3.47 3.82 0.73
N VAL A 36 -4.32 3.47 -0.25
CA VAL A 36 -4.12 3.75 -1.67
C VAL A 36 -5.26 4.65 -2.11
N ASP A 37 -4.92 5.82 -2.67
CA ASP A 37 -5.92 6.79 -3.12
C ASP A 37 -6.73 6.26 -4.32
N MET A 38 -6.06 5.61 -5.28
CA MET A 38 -6.68 5.14 -6.53
C MET A 38 -5.96 3.93 -7.11
N VAL A 39 -6.73 3.00 -7.71
CA VAL A 39 -6.23 1.94 -8.60
C VAL A 39 -6.43 2.40 -10.04
N ILE A 40 -5.35 2.49 -10.82
CA ILE A 40 -5.36 3.06 -12.18
C ILE A 40 -4.89 2.05 -13.22
N GLU A 41 -5.25 2.26 -14.49
CA GLU A 41 -4.69 1.49 -15.60
C GLU A 41 -3.22 1.88 -15.83
N PRO A 42 -2.31 0.93 -16.18
CA PRO A 42 -0.88 1.23 -16.32
C PRO A 42 -0.56 2.39 -17.28
N LYS A 43 -1.31 2.54 -18.38
CA LYS A 43 -1.13 3.64 -19.35
C LYS A 43 -1.52 5.02 -18.80
N GLU A 44 -2.36 5.09 -17.77
CA GLU A 44 -2.78 6.35 -17.14
C GLU A 44 -1.73 6.92 -16.18
N THR A 45 -0.69 6.15 -15.84
CA THR A 45 0.32 6.54 -14.85
C THR A 45 0.94 7.90 -15.16
N ARG A 46 1.34 8.16 -16.41
CA ARG A 46 1.96 9.43 -16.81
C ARG A 46 1.04 10.65 -16.62
N PRO A 47 -0.17 10.71 -17.20
CA PRO A 47 -1.04 11.87 -17.00
C PRO A 47 -1.44 12.06 -15.53
N ARG A 48 -1.62 10.98 -14.76
CA ARG A 48 -1.94 11.05 -13.32
C ARG A 48 -0.81 11.68 -12.51
N ILE A 49 0.44 11.30 -12.78
CA ILE A 49 1.61 11.89 -12.11
C ILE A 49 1.72 13.39 -12.43
N ILE A 50 1.53 13.78 -13.69
CA ILE A 50 1.58 15.20 -14.10
C ILE A 50 0.53 16.01 -13.32
N ALA A 51 -0.71 15.53 -13.25
CA ALA A 51 -1.78 16.19 -12.50
C ALA A 51 -1.47 16.29 -11.00
N ALA A 52 -0.98 15.20 -10.40
CA ALA A 52 -0.64 15.16 -8.97
C ALA A 52 0.50 16.14 -8.63
N LEU A 53 1.55 16.21 -9.45
CA LEU A 53 2.65 17.14 -9.25
C LEU A 53 2.21 18.61 -9.41
N ASN A 54 1.37 18.91 -10.40
CA ASN A 54 0.81 20.25 -10.58
C ASN A 54 -0.02 20.69 -9.37
N MET A 55 -0.86 19.80 -8.84
CA MET A 55 -1.65 20.06 -7.63
C MET A 55 -0.75 20.30 -6.40
N LEU A 56 0.35 19.55 -6.26
CA LEU A 56 1.24 19.60 -5.10
C LEU A 56 2.29 20.72 -5.18
N ALA A 57 2.36 21.47 -6.27
CA ALA A 57 3.41 22.46 -6.54
C ALA A 57 3.54 23.54 -5.44
N THR A 58 2.46 23.88 -4.75
CA THR A 58 2.43 24.91 -3.70
C THR A 58 2.44 24.34 -2.28
N LYS A 59 2.57 23.02 -2.11
CA LYS A 59 2.54 22.38 -0.78
C LYS A 59 3.71 22.88 0.09
N ARG A 60 3.38 23.25 1.33
CA ARG A 60 4.32 23.62 2.40
C ARG A 60 3.94 22.86 3.67
N GLU A 61 4.93 22.28 4.34
CA GLU A 61 4.75 21.56 5.60
C GLU A 61 5.82 22.02 6.59
N ASN A 62 5.42 22.31 7.82
CA ASN A 62 6.33 22.70 8.90
C ASN A 62 6.64 21.48 9.77
N ARG A 63 7.91 21.30 10.12
CA ARG A 63 8.36 20.25 11.03
C ARG A 63 8.91 20.89 12.32
N PRO A 64 8.89 20.18 13.47
CA PRO A 64 9.47 20.70 14.71
C PRO A 64 10.94 21.09 14.56
N ALA A 65 11.33 22.21 15.20
CA ALA A 65 12.69 22.74 15.13
C ALA A 65 13.71 21.79 15.79
N LYS A 66 14.81 21.49 15.10
CA LYS A 66 15.93 20.66 15.58
C LYS A 66 17.19 20.98 14.80
N LYS A 67 18.38 20.71 15.38
CA LYS A 67 19.67 20.89 14.70
C LYS A 67 19.81 19.97 13.47
N HIS A 68 19.48 18.70 13.63
CA HIS A 68 19.47 17.68 12.57
C HIS A 68 18.58 16.49 12.99
N GLY A 69 18.37 15.54 12.08
CA GLY A 69 17.78 14.23 12.43
C GLY A 69 18.77 13.32 13.15
N ASN A 70 18.28 12.20 13.68
CA ASN A 70 19.10 11.10 14.19
C ASN A 70 18.66 9.81 13.49
N ILE A 71 19.06 9.66 12.23
CA ILE A 71 18.78 8.44 11.47
C ILE A 71 19.67 7.30 12.02
N PRO A 72 19.18 6.06 12.16
CA PRO A 72 20.03 4.93 12.55
C PRO A 72 21.24 4.81 11.62
N LEU A 73 22.43 4.58 12.20
CA LEU A 73 23.68 4.32 11.49
C LEU A 73 23.93 2.82 11.30
#